data_AF-A0A3D0WT81-F1
#
_entry.id   AF-A0A3D0WT81-F1
#
_cell.length_a   1.000
_cell.length_b   1.000
_cell.length_c   1.000
_cell.angle_alpha   90.00
_cell.angle_beta   90.00
_cell.angle_gamma   90.00
#
_symmetry.space_group_name_H-M   'P 1'
#
loop_
_entity.id
_entity.type
_entity.pdbx_description
1 polymer ?
#
loop_
_entity_poly.entity_id
_entity_poly.type
_entity_poly.pdbx_seq_one_letter_code
_entity_poly.pdbx_strand_id
1 'polypeptide(L)' 'ILVDNNTFLEIHEKFAQNILVGFARLDGKTIGIVANQPKVMAGTLDINASIKGARFVRFCDSFNIPILVLEDVPGFMP' A
#
# COMPACT_ATOMS: atom_id res chain seq x y z
N ILE A 1 -1.75 13.53 -10.97
CA ILE A 1 -0.72 13.38 -9.92
C ILE A 1 -1.47 13.32 -8.60
N LEU A 2 -1.32 12.24 -7.83
CA LEU A 2 -2.07 12.03 -6.57
C LEU A 2 -1.29 12.53 -5.35
N VAL A 3 0.03 12.34 -5.36
CA VAL A 3 0.95 12.71 -4.27
C VAL A 3 1.93 13.77 -4.76
N ASP A 4 2.61 14.44 -3.84
CA ASP A 4 3.64 15.42 -4.16
C ASP A 4 4.75 14.77 -5.01
N ASN A 5 5.29 15.53 -5.97
CA ASN A 5 6.26 15.02 -6.95
C ASN A 5 7.49 14.38 -6.30
N ASN A 6 7.88 13.19 -6.78
CA ASN A 6 9.06 12.43 -6.33
C ASN A 6 9.10 12.12 -4.82
N THR A 7 7.93 12.01 -4.17
CA THR A 7 7.87 11.69 -2.73
C THR A 7 7.52 10.24 -2.41
N PHE A 8 7.05 9.47 -3.41
CA PHE A 8 6.67 8.08 -3.17
C PHE A 8 7.90 7.19 -2.94
N LEU A 9 7.92 6.51 -1.81
CA LEU A 9 8.89 5.50 -1.43
C LEU A 9 8.17 4.17 -1.19
N GLU A 10 8.31 3.24 -2.13
CA GLU A 10 7.74 1.92 -2.02
C GLU A 10 8.50 1.06 -1.00
N ILE A 11 7.76 0.31 -0.19
CA ILE A 11 8.27 -0.62 0.81
C ILE A 11 7.91 -2.04 0.37
N HIS A 12 8.89 -2.95 0.45
CA HIS A 12 8.74 -4.35 0.03
C HIS A 12 8.36 -4.51 -1.46
N GLU A 13 8.92 -3.70 -2.36
CA GLU A 13 8.64 -3.71 -3.82
C GLU A 13 8.76 -5.11 -4.47
N LYS A 14 9.63 -5.98 -3.95
CA LYS A 14 9.86 -7.33 -4.48
C LYS A 14 9.11 -8.45 -3.75
N PHE A 15 8.26 -8.13 -2.78
CA PHE A 15 7.50 -9.09 -1.98
C PHE A 15 6.00 -8.78 -2.03
N ALA A 16 5.17 -9.79 -2.31
CA ALA A 16 3.72 -9.65 -2.48
C ALA A 16 3.36 -8.46 -3.40
N GLN A 17 3.76 -8.56 -4.67
CA GLN A 17 3.66 -7.46 -5.65
C GLN A 17 2.23 -7.13 -6.09
N ASN A 18 1.25 -7.96 -5.71
CA ASN A 18 -0.20 -7.74 -5.84
C ASN A 18 -0.75 -6.65 -4.91
N ILE A 19 0.03 -6.21 -3.90
CA ILE A 19 -0.29 -5.06 -3.06
C ILE A 19 0.95 -4.15 -2.94
N LEU A 20 0.81 -2.86 -3.25
CA LEU A 20 1.80 -1.85 -2.94
C LEU A 20 1.57 -1.32 -1.53
N VAL A 21 2.67 -1.12 -0.81
CA VAL A 21 2.67 -0.32 0.41
C VAL A 21 3.86 0.63 0.35
N GLY A 22 3.70 1.85 0.86
CA GLY A 22 4.76 2.85 0.78
C GLY A 22 4.39 4.17 1.42
N PHE A 23 5.36 5.05 1.53
CA PHE A 23 5.16 6.39 2.08
C PHE A 23 5.17 7.43 0.96
N ALA A 24 4.41 8.51 1.13
CA ALA A 24 4.47 9.67 0.25
C ALA A 24 4.18 10.95 1.05
N ARG A 25 4.20 12.09 0.35
CA ARG A 25 3.67 13.36 0.85
C ARG A 25 2.42 13.76 0.08
N LEU A 26 1.45 14.29 0.81
CA LEU A 26 0.27 14.93 0.25
C LEU A 26 0.12 16.28 0.94
N ASP A 27 0.26 17.37 0.18
CA ASP A 27 0.24 18.73 0.73
C ASP A 27 1.26 18.90 1.87
N GLY A 28 2.47 18.35 1.67
CA GLY A 28 3.56 18.37 2.65
C GLY A 28 3.39 17.42 3.85
N LYS A 29 2.24 16.77 4.03
CA LYS A 29 1.97 15.83 5.14
C LYS A 29 2.38 14.41 4.78
N THR A 30 3.00 13.68 5.71
CA THR A 30 3.32 12.26 5.52
C THR A 30 2.04 11.45 5.44
N ILE A 31 1.92 10.61 4.41
CA ILE A 31 0.87 9.61 4.28
C ILE A 31 1.49 8.22 4.06
N GLY A 32 0.82 7.19 4.56
CA GLY A 32 1.02 5.81 4.14
C GLY A 32 0.07 5.49 2.99
N ILE A 33 0.51 4.71 2.02
CA ILE A 33 -0.30 4.25 0.88
C ILE A 33 -0.41 2.75 0.95
N VAL A 34 -1.63 2.24 0.81
CA VAL A 34 -1.92 0.82 0.58
C VAL A 34 -2.73 0.73 -0.71
N ALA A 35 -2.23 0.03 -1.72
CA ALA A 35 -2.87 -0.02 -3.03
C ALA A 35 -2.81 -1.41 -3.63
N ASN A 36 -3.89 -1.87 -4.24
CA ASN A 36 -3.86 -3.10 -5.04
C ASN A 36 -3.09 -2.87 -6.35
N GLN A 37 -2.39 -3.89 -6.83
CA GLN A 37 -1.71 -3.88 -8.14
C GLN A 37 -2.41 -4.86 -9.08
N PRO A 38 -3.35 -4.41 -9.91
CA PRO A 38 -4.08 -5.28 -10.83
C PRO A 38 -3.17 -6.02 -11.83
N LYS A 39 -1.99 -5.47 -12.15
CA LYS A 39 -1.03 -6.14 -13.05
C LYS A 39 -0.39 -7.40 -12.46
N VAL A 40 -0.57 -7.66 -11.16
CA VAL A 40 -0.04 -8.84 -10.47
C VAL A 40 -1.19 -9.57 -9.80
N MET A 41 -1.44 -10.81 -10.23
CA MET A 41 -2.52 -11.65 -9.69
C MET A 41 -3.89 -10.93 -9.65
N ALA A 42 -4.19 -10.08 -10.63
CA ALA A 42 -5.42 -9.27 -10.68
C ALA A 42 -5.68 -8.40 -9.44
N GLY A 43 -4.66 -8.12 -8.61
CA GLY A 43 -4.82 -7.37 -7.36
C GLY A 43 -5.50 -8.15 -6.22
N THR A 44 -5.72 -9.47 -6.36
CA THR A 44 -6.30 -10.31 -5.29
C THR A 44 -5.44 -10.30 -4.04
N LEU A 45 -6.07 -10.39 -2.87
CA LEU A 45 -5.36 -10.54 -1.60
C LEU A 45 -5.05 -12.00 -1.31
N ASP A 46 -3.76 -12.35 -1.29
CA ASP A 46 -3.24 -13.63 -0.80
C ASP A 46 -2.66 -13.48 0.62
N ILE A 47 -2.12 -14.57 1.18
CA ILE A 47 -1.54 -14.57 2.54
C ILE A 47 -0.38 -13.56 2.64
N ASN A 48 0.49 -13.50 1.63
CA ASN A 48 1.66 -12.62 1.67
C ASN A 48 1.26 -11.14 1.58
N ALA A 49 0.32 -10.80 0.69
CA ALA A 49 -0.22 -9.44 0.60
C ALA A 49 -0.91 -9.03 1.90
N SER A 50 -1.67 -9.95 2.51
CA SER A 50 -2.35 -9.70 3.78
C SER A 50 -1.36 -9.40 4.90
N ILE A 51 -0.28 -10.17 5.02
CA ILE A 51 0.78 -9.94 6.03
C ILE A 51 1.51 -8.62 5.75
N LYS A 52 1.86 -8.34 4.49
CA LYS A 52 2.52 -7.09 4.06
C LYS A 52 1.66 -5.87 4.41
N GLY A 53 0.40 -5.87 4.00
CA GLY A 53 -0.56 -4.80 4.26
C GLY A 53 -0.79 -4.60 5.76
N ALA A 54 -1.09 -5.68 6.51
CA ALA A 54 -1.37 -5.60 7.94
C ALA A 54 -0.19 -5.04 8.74
N ARG A 55 1.04 -5.48 8.45
CA ARG A 55 2.24 -4.96 9.12
C ARG A 55 2.44 -3.48 8.84
N PHE A 56 2.23 -3.05 7.59
CA PHE A 56 2.36 -1.66 7.19
C PHE A 56 1.30 -0.76 7.84
N VAL A 57 0.04 -1.20 7.85
CA VAL A 57 -1.07 -0.49 8.51
C VAL A 57 -0.78 -0.29 10.00
N ARG A 58 -0.34 -1.36 10.70
CA ARG A 58 0.03 -1.28 12.13
C ARG A 58 1.19 -0.31 12.38
N PHE A 59 2.16 -0.25 11.47
CA PHE A 59 3.24 0.71 11.55
C PHE A 59 2.70 2.14 11.42
N CYS A 60 1.90 2.43 10.40
CA CYS A 60 1.32 3.76 10.20
C CYS A 60 0.49 4.22 11.40
N ASP A 61 -0.36 3.34 11.92
CA ASP A 61 -1.17 3.58 13.12
C ASP A 61 -0.29 3.93 14.34
N SER A 62 0.76 3.15 14.59
CA SER A 62 1.69 3.38 15.73
C SER A 62 2.40 4.74 15.69
N PHE A 63 2.56 5.34 14.51
CA PHE A 63 3.25 6.61 14.32
C PHE A 63 2.31 7.76 13.91
N ASN A 64 0.98 7.57 14.04
CA ASN A 64 -0.03 8.55 13.67
C ASN A 64 0.09 9.03 12.21
N ILE A 65 0.47 8.13 11.30
CA ILE A 65 0.58 8.41 9.88
C ILE A 65 -0.77 8.09 9.23
N PRO A 66 -1.48 9.07 8.64
CA PRO A 66 -2.72 8.82 7.93
C PRO A 66 -2.50 7.89 6.73
N ILE A 67 -3.47 7.03 6.45
CA ILE A 67 -3.40 6.03 5.38
C ILE A 67 -4.33 6.42 4.23
N LEU A 68 -3.81 6.42 3.02
CA LEU A 68 -4.56 6.49 1.77
C LEU A 68 -4.66 5.08 1.18
N VAL A 69 -5.89 4.61 0.99
CA VAL A 69 -6.17 3.30 0.39
C VAL A 69 -6.63 3.49 -1.05
N LEU A 70 -5.97 2.81 -1.99
CA LEU A 70 -6.37 2.74 -3.40
C LEU A 70 -6.86 1.32 -3.69
N GLU A 71 -8.18 1.18 -3.67
CA GLU A 71 -8.84 -0.11 -3.76
C GLU A 71 -9.14 -0.47 -5.22
N ASP A 72 -8.53 -1.56 -5.67
CA ASP A 72 -8.85 -2.26 -6.93
C ASP A 72 -8.65 -3.76 -6.72
N VAL A 73 -9.54 -4.34 -5.92
CA VAL A 73 -9.45 -5.71 -5.43
C VAL A 73 -10.66 -6.52 -5.89
N PRO A 74 -10.48 -7.64 -6.60
CA PRO A 74 -11.59 -8.54 -6.95
C PRO A 74 -12.04 -9.39 -5.75
N GLY A 75 -11.19 -9.52 -4.74
CA GLY A 75 -11.44 -10.24 -3.49
C GLY A 75 -10.20 -10.93 -2.93
N PHE A 76 -10.42 -11.91 -2.08
CA PHE A 76 -9.38 -12.80 -1.57
C PHE A 76 -9.10 -13.92 -2.55
N MET A 77 -7.85 -14.38 -2.57
CA MET A 77 -7.50 -15.62 -3.25
C MET A 77 -8.16 -16.79 -2.50
N PRO A 78 -8.92 -17.67 -3.19
CA PRO A 78 -9.60 -18.80 -2.57
C PRO A 78 -8.62 -19.88 -2.05
#